data_AF-A0A0P4WT81-F1
#
_entry.id   AF-A0A0P4WT81-F1
#
_cell.length_a   1.000
_cell.length_b   1.000
_cell.length_c   1.000
_cell.angle_alpha   90.00
_cell.angle_beta   90.00
_cell.angle_gamma   90.00
#
_symmetry.space_group_name_H-M   'P 1'
#
loop_
_entity.id
_entity.type
_entity.pdbx_description
1 polymer ?
#
loop_
_entity_poly.entity_id
_entity_poly.type
_entity_poly.pdbx_seq_one_letter_code
_entity_poly.pdbx_strand_id
1 'polypeptide(L)'
;MSGLVSVLVTKREGVLILLDVFSQCCSTCFHSSFLLLRTSPVAWLLFAAPLVVALVAAVMVAMAAGQETSFSCQDRPYGYYADVEADCQVFHICNNNAKWSFRCPNQTLFNQQYLVCDYQANVDCGVAASLYTINDNFGRVEEVEDDTESPAE
;
A
#
# COMPACT_ATOMS: atom_id res chain seq x y z
N MET A 1 -23.70 -5.77 42.00
CA MET A 1 -22.32 -5.63 42.51
C MET A 1 -21.39 -5.86 41.33
N SER A 2 -20.81 -4.82 40.74
CA SER A 2 -19.54 -4.17 41.15
C SER A 2 -18.40 -4.70 40.29
N GLY A 3 -17.91 -3.88 39.36
CA GLY A 3 -16.91 -4.28 38.36
C GLY A 3 -16.59 -3.16 37.37
N LEU A 4 -16.08 -2.04 37.89
CA LEU A 4 -15.57 -0.94 37.05
C LEU A 4 -14.32 -1.42 36.32
N VAL A 5 -14.37 -1.47 34.99
CA VAL A 5 -13.16 -1.47 34.14
C VAL A 5 -13.24 -0.28 33.21
N SER A 6 -12.81 0.87 33.70
CA SER A 6 -12.47 2.01 32.84
C SER A 6 -11.18 1.69 32.09
N VAL A 7 -11.29 1.10 30.90
CA VAL A 7 -10.17 1.14 29.95
C VAL A 7 -10.10 2.57 29.41
N LEU A 8 -8.99 3.24 29.72
CA LEU A 8 -8.75 4.64 29.38
C LEU A 8 -8.84 4.86 27.86
N VAL A 9 -9.84 5.63 27.42
CA VAL A 9 -9.94 6.11 26.05
C VAL A 9 -8.99 7.30 25.88
N THR A 10 -7.76 7.02 25.46
CA THR A 10 -6.81 8.04 24.98
C THR A 10 -6.62 7.92 23.47
N LYS A 11 -7.66 8.35 22.76
CA LYS A 11 -7.61 9.08 21.48
C LYS A 11 -6.18 9.47 21.04
N ARG A 12 -5.59 8.73 20.09
CA ARG A 12 -5.56 9.16 18.67
C ARG A 12 -5.35 7.95 17.73
N GLU A 13 -5.68 7.98 16.43
CA GLU A 13 -7.01 8.05 15.78
C GLU A 13 -7.00 7.01 14.61
N GLY A 14 -8.01 6.95 13.73
CA GLY A 14 -7.84 6.43 12.35
C GLY A 14 -8.60 5.19 11.88
N VAL A 15 -8.80 4.13 12.68
CA VAL A 15 -9.36 2.85 12.16
C VAL A 15 -10.40 2.22 13.10
N LEU A 16 -11.70 2.52 12.92
CA LEU A 16 -12.83 1.76 13.51
C LEU A 16 -14.23 2.23 13.01
N ILE A 17 -14.51 2.21 11.70
CA ILE A 17 -15.89 2.41 11.17
C ILE A 17 -16.22 1.52 9.94
N LEU A 18 -15.67 0.31 9.84
CA LEU A 18 -16.01 -0.61 8.72
C LEU A 18 -16.31 -2.07 9.09
N LEU A 19 -15.95 -2.55 10.28
CA LEU A 19 -16.27 -3.94 10.68
C LEU A 19 -17.73 -4.12 11.12
N ASP A 20 -18.35 -3.09 11.72
CA ASP A 20 -19.72 -3.21 12.25
C ASP A 20 -20.82 -3.08 11.19
N VAL A 21 -20.56 -2.40 10.06
CA VAL A 21 -21.56 -2.22 8.98
C VAL A 21 -21.62 -3.45 8.07
N PHE A 22 -20.48 -4.11 7.79
CA PHE A 22 -20.45 -5.33 6.98
C PHE A 22 -20.99 -6.57 7.73
N SER A 23 -20.78 -6.64 9.05
CA SER A 23 -21.23 -7.76 9.90
C SER A 23 -22.77 -7.91 9.92
N GLN A 24 -23.49 -6.79 10.05
CA GLN A 24 -24.95 -6.79 10.15
C GLN A 24 -25.67 -7.10 8.82
N CYS A 25 -25.12 -6.70 7.66
CA CYS A 25 -25.77 -6.93 6.37
C CYS A 25 -25.49 -8.32 5.76
N CYS A 26 -24.35 -8.94 6.06
CA CYS A 26 -24.01 -10.24 5.46
C CYS A 26 -24.70 -11.42 6.17
N SER A 27 -24.87 -11.34 7.50
CA SER A 27 -25.24 -12.48 8.35
C SER A 27 -26.58 -13.17 7.99
N THR A 28 -27.55 -12.45 7.42
CA THR A 28 -28.87 -13.01 7.05
C THR A 28 -28.93 -13.54 5.61
N CYS A 29 -28.17 -12.97 4.68
CA CYS A 29 -28.10 -13.47 3.30
C CYS A 29 -27.16 -14.68 3.17
N PHE A 30 -26.02 -14.68 3.87
CA PHE A 30 -25.07 -15.80 3.80
C PHE A 30 -25.61 -17.08 4.46
N HIS A 31 -26.42 -16.98 5.52
CA HIS A 31 -26.91 -18.16 6.25
C HIS A 31 -27.69 -19.14 5.37
N SER A 32 -28.56 -18.67 4.48
CA SER A 32 -29.39 -19.56 3.66
C SER A 32 -28.55 -20.40 2.69
N SER A 33 -27.51 -19.80 2.08
CA SER A 33 -26.57 -20.51 1.21
C SER A 33 -25.55 -21.35 1.99
N PHE A 34 -25.09 -20.90 3.16
CA PHE A 34 -24.15 -21.64 4.00
C PHE A 34 -24.76 -22.88 4.65
N LEU A 35 -26.08 -22.90 4.92
CA LEU A 35 -26.74 -24.08 5.48
C LEU A 35 -26.72 -25.28 4.51
N LEU A 36 -26.76 -25.03 3.19
CA LEU A 36 -26.63 -26.08 2.17
C LEU A 36 -25.19 -26.58 1.97
N LEU A 37 -24.18 -25.77 2.33
CA LEU A 37 -22.78 -26.20 2.38
C LEU A 37 -22.45 -26.92 3.71
N ARG A 38 -23.15 -26.57 4.80
CA ARG A 38 -22.98 -27.19 6.13
C ARG A 38 -23.56 -28.59 6.25
N THR A 39 -24.43 -29.04 5.34
CA THR A 39 -24.92 -30.42 5.31
C THR A 39 -23.97 -31.38 4.58
N SER A 40 -22.94 -30.87 3.88
CA SER A 40 -21.90 -31.71 3.28
C SER A 40 -20.82 -32.03 4.33
N PRO A 41 -20.70 -33.29 4.81
CA PRO A 41 -19.63 -33.67 5.74
C PRO A 41 -18.23 -33.51 5.10
N VAL A 42 -18.17 -33.55 3.76
CA VAL A 42 -16.93 -33.38 2.99
C VAL A 42 -16.44 -31.92 3.07
N ALA A 43 -17.34 -30.94 3.02
CA ALA A 43 -16.97 -29.52 3.14
C ALA A 43 -16.50 -29.18 4.57
N TRP A 44 -17.14 -29.74 5.59
CA TRP A 44 -16.73 -29.55 6.99
C TRP A 44 -15.31 -30.04 7.28
N LEU A 45 -14.90 -31.20 6.73
CA LEU A 45 -13.56 -31.74 6.93
C LEU A 45 -12.45 -30.83 6.37
N LEU A 46 -12.72 -30.10 5.29
CA LEU A 46 -11.76 -29.16 4.70
C LEU A 46 -11.55 -27.92 5.58
N PHE A 47 -12.60 -27.39 6.22
CA PHE A 47 -12.50 -26.21 7.08
C PHE A 47 -12.15 -26.52 8.55
N ALA A 48 -12.37 -27.74 9.03
CA ALA A 48 -12.08 -28.16 10.40
C ALA A 48 -10.70 -28.83 10.58
N ALA A 49 -10.01 -29.18 9.49
CA ALA A 49 -8.66 -29.74 9.58
C ALA A 49 -7.67 -28.66 10.04
N PRO A 50 -7.02 -28.80 11.23
CA PRO A 50 -6.11 -27.76 11.74
C PRO A 50 -4.91 -27.52 10.83
N LEU A 51 -4.52 -28.53 10.03
CA LEU A 51 -3.49 -28.40 8.98
C LEU A 51 -3.93 -27.43 7.86
N VAL A 52 -5.19 -27.47 7.44
CA VAL A 52 -5.72 -26.60 6.37
C VAL A 52 -5.93 -25.19 6.91
N VAL A 53 -6.45 -25.04 8.13
CA VAL A 53 -6.57 -23.73 8.79
C VAL A 53 -5.19 -23.08 8.98
N ALA A 54 -4.18 -23.84 9.43
CA ALA A 54 -2.82 -23.34 9.55
C ALA A 54 -2.19 -22.97 8.20
N LEU A 55 -2.42 -23.76 7.14
CA LEU A 55 -1.96 -23.45 5.79
C LEU A 55 -2.60 -22.15 5.26
N VAL A 56 -3.92 -22.02 5.37
CA VAL A 56 -4.66 -20.82 4.93
C VAL A 56 -4.22 -19.59 5.73
N ALA A 57 -4.05 -19.70 7.04
CA ALA A 57 -3.51 -18.62 7.86
C ALA A 57 -2.08 -18.22 7.45
N ALA A 58 -1.20 -19.19 7.19
CA ALA A 58 0.16 -18.92 6.73
C ALA A 58 0.20 -18.23 5.36
N VAL A 59 -0.66 -18.64 4.42
CA VAL A 59 -0.80 -17.99 3.10
C VAL A 59 -1.30 -16.54 3.25
N MET A 60 -2.31 -16.31 4.09
CA MET A 60 -2.82 -14.95 4.36
C MET A 60 -1.76 -14.05 5.02
N VAL A 61 -0.94 -14.59 5.93
CA VAL A 61 0.19 -13.86 6.53
C VAL A 61 1.26 -13.54 5.49
N ALA A 62 1.60 -14.48 4.60
CA ALA A 62 2.57 -14.26 3.53
C ALA A 62 2.13 -13.18 2.53
N MET A 63 0.83 -13.06 2.26
CA MET A 63 0.27 -12.01 1.37
C MET A 63 0.10 -10.65 2.06
N ALA A 64 0.02 -10.62 3.39
CA ALA A 64 -0.09 -9.39 4.18
C ALA A 64 1.26 -8.75 4.53
N ALA A 65 2.37 -9.46 4.32
CA ALA A 65 3.71 -8.91 4.47
C ALA A 65 3.98 -7.88 3.36
N GLY A 66 4.13 -6.61 3.76
CA GLY A 66 4.91 -5.66 2.96
C GLY A 66 6.32 -6.22 2.81
N GLN A 67 6.92 -6.08 1.63
CA GLN A 67 8.30 -6.47 1.40
C GLN A 67 9.18 -5.45 2.14
N GLU A 68 9.67 -5.82 3.32
CA GLU A 68 10.58 -4.98 4.11
C GLU A 68 11.96 -4.99 3.46
N THR A 69 12.25 -3.93 2.72
CA THR A 69 13.52 -3.69 2.01
C THR A 69 14.47 -2.81 2.83
N SER A 70 15.74 -2.79 2.44
CA SER A 70 16.78 -1.99 3.11
C SER A 70 16.62 -0.47 2.88
N PHE A 71 15.64 -0.05 2.08
CA PHE A 71 15.47 1.34 1.67
C PHE A 71 15.27 2.31 2.86
N SER A 72 16.07 3.39 2.86
CA SER A 72 16.01 4.46 3.86
C SER A 72 15.93 5.85 3.21
N CYS A 73 15.16 6.74 3.84
CA CYS A 73 15.06 8.16 3.51
C CYS A 73 16.18 9.02 4.14
N GLN A 74 17.13 8.41 4.86
CA GLN A 74 18.30 9.09 5.41
C GLN A 74 19.09 9.79 4.30
N ASP A 75 19.44 11.06 4.51
CA ASP A 75 20.22 11.90 3.60
C ASP A 75 19.62 12.05 2.18
N ARG A 76 18.30 11.87 2.05
CA ARG A 76 17.54 12.07 0.81
C ARG A 76 16.66 13.33 0.91
N PRO A 77 16.60 14.18 -0.13
CA PRO A 77 15.66 15.30 -0.19
C PRO A 77 14.20 14.80 -0.30
N TYR A 78 13.25 15.72 -0.18
CA TYR A 78 11.85 15.44 -0.47
C TYR A 78 11.70 14.86 -1.88
N GLY A 79 10.95 13.77 -2.01
CA GLY A 79 10.75 13.14 -3.31
C GLY A 79 10.18 11.73 -3.25
N TYR A 80 10.12 11.11 -4.42
CA TYR A 80 9.57 9.78 -4.66
C TYR A 80 10.71 8.89 -5.17
N TYR A 81 10.81 7.68 -4.61
CA TYR A 81 11.93 6.78 -4.81
C TYR A 81 11.43 5.36 -5.08
N ALA A 82 11.73 4.85 -6.28
CA ALA A 82 11.50 3.45 -6.65
C ALA A 82 12.25 2.51 -5.71
N ASP A 83 11.59 1.44 -5.25
CA ASP A 83 12.26 0.40 -4.47
C ASP A 83 12.78 -0.71 -5.39
N VAL A 84 14.08 -0.68 -5.70
CA VAL A 84 14.73 -1.65 -6.58
C VAL A 84 14.81 -3.04 -5.92
N GLU A 85 14.83 -3.15 -4.59
CA GLU A 85 14.78 -4.44 -3.88
C GLU A 85 13.37 -5.07 -3.92
N ALA A 86 12.33 -4.28 -4.20
CA ALA A 86 10.97 -4.71 -4.41
C ALA A 86 10.55 -4.69 -5.90
N ASP A 87 11.53 -4.86 -6.82
CA ASP A 87 11.33 -4.87 -8.28
C ASP A 87 10.55 -3.65 -8.81
N CYS A 88 10.69 -2.49 -8.17
CA CYS A 88 9.93 -1.27 -8.41
C CYS A 88 8.40 -1.42 -8.26
N GLN A 89 7.91 -2.52 -7.67
CA GLN A 89 6.50 -2.72 -7.34
C GLN A 89 6.07 -1.87 -6.13
N VAL A 90 7.04 -1.47 -5.31
CA VAL A 90 6.90 -0.52 -4.20
C VAL A 90 7.68 0.76 -4.54
N PHE A 91 7.18 1.89 -4.08
CA PHE A 91 7.91 3.15 -4.05
C PHE A 91 7.75 3.83 -2.69
N HIS A 92 8.69 4.70 -2.35
CA HIS A 92 8.71 5.43 -1.10
C HIS A 92 8.63 6.92 -1.36
N ILE A 93 7.80 7.61 -0.58
CA ILE A 93 7.87 9.07 -0.45
C ILE A 93 8.75 9.38 0.76
N CYS A 94 9.73 10.26 0.57
CA CYS A 94 10.58 10.78 1.65
C CYS A 94 10.22 12.24 1.95
N ASN A 95 10.18 12.61 3.24
CA ASN A 95 10.10 14.00 3.69
C ASN A 95 10.75 14.11 5.08
N ASN A 96 11.82 14.91 5.22
CA ASN A 96 12.52 15.11 6.51
C ASN A 96 12.84 13.78 7.23
N ASN A 97 13.46 12.83 6.51
CA ASN A 97 13.75 11.44 6.93
C ASN A 97 12.53 10.54 7.21
N ALA A 98 11.29 11.03 7.20
CA ALA A 98 10.11 10.18 7.27
C ALA A 98 9.90 9.43 5.94
N LYS A 99 9.55 8.14 6.03
CA LYS A 99 9.29 7.22 4.91
C LYS A 99 7.82 6.82 4.88
N TRP A 100 7.16 6.94 3.73
CA TRP A 100 5.86 6.32 3.46
C TRP A 100 5.97 5.41 2.24
N SER A 101 5.63 4.13 2.40
CA SER A 101 5.72 3.12 1.35
C SER A 101 4.37 2.90 0.67
N PHE A 102 4.34 2.86 -0.65
CA PHE A 102 3.15 2.62 -1.46
C PHE A 102 3.44 1.52 -2.49
N ARG A 103 2.45 0.66 -2.73
CA ARG A 103 2.53 -0.43 -3.72
C ARG A 103 1.77 -0.02 -4.98
N CYS A 104 2.39 -0.14 -6.14
CA CYS A 104 1.70 0.07 -7.43
C CYS A 104 0.62 -1.02 -7.66
N PRO A 105 -0.49 -0.70 -8.35
CA PRO A 105 -1.50 -1.68 -8.74
C PRO A 105 -0.93 -2.86 -9.55
N ASN A 106 -1.68 -3.96 -9.62
CA ASN A 106 -1.29 -5.14 -10.42
C ASN A 106 -0.91 -4.77 -11.86
N GLN A 107 0.17 -5.39 -12.35
CA GLN A 107 0.77 -5.19 -13.69
C GLN A 107 1.40 -3.80 -13.94
N THR A 108 1.54 -2.97 -12.91
CA THR A 108 2.25 -1.69 -12.98
C THR A 108 3.44 -1.64 -12.02
N LEU A 109 4.49 -0.93 -12.42
CA LEU A 109 5.70 -0.67 -11.64
C LEU A 109 5.93 0.84 -11.55
N PHE A 110 6.63 1.30 -10.52
CA PHE A 110 6.92 2.72 -10.35
C PHE A 110 8.00 3.18 -11.34
N ASN A 111 7.60 4.01 -12.30
CA ASN A 111 8.50 4.65 -13.24
C ASN A 111 9.15 5.87 -12.58
N GLN A 112 10.41 5.73 -12.15
CA GLN A 112 11.15 6.83 -11.52
C GLN A 112 11.30 8.06 -12.42
N GLN A 113 11.31 7.89 -13.76
CA GLN A 113 11.47 9.01 -14.69
C GLN A 113 10.26 9.94 -14.68
N TYR A 114 9.05 9.37 -14.64
CA TYR A 114 7.78 10.11 -14.70
C TYR A 114 7.08 10.22 -13.34
N LEU A 115 7.67 9.62 -12.29
CA LEU A 115 7.20 9.65 -10.91
C LEU A 115 5.77 9.09 -10.73
N VAL A 116 5.40 8.11 -11.55
CA VAL A 116 4.07 7.47 -11.59
C VAL A 116 4.19 5.94 -11.69
N CYS A 117 3.13 5.22 -11.28
CA CYS A 117 3.00 3.81 -11.63
C CYS A 117 2.61 3.68 -13.11
N ASP A 118 3.44 3.02 -13.92
CA ASP A 118 3.24 2.78 -15.35
C ASP A 118 3.24 1.27 -15.62
N TYR A 119 2.78 0.84 -16.80
CA TYR A 119 2.81 -0.56 -17.20
C TYR A 119 4.24 -1.11 -17.14
N GLN A 120 4.40 -2.33 -16.62
CA GLN A 120 5.69 -3.01 -16.47
C GLN A 120 6.57 -3.05 -17.75
N ALA A 121 5.97 -2.95 -18.95
CA ALA A 121 6.70 -2.92 -20.22
C ALA A 121 7.38 -1.56 -20.53
N ASN A 122 6.96 -0.49 -19.85
CA ASN A 122 7.48 0.88 -20.00
C ASN A 122 8.52 1.24 -18.92
N VAL A 123 8.77 0.35 -17.96
CA VAL A 123 9.59 0.62 -16.77
C VAL A 123 10.83 -0.27 -16.77
N ASP A 124 12.00 0.36 -16.93
CA ASP A 124 13.27 -0.26 -16.59
C ASP A 124 13.60 0.04 -15.12
N CYS A 125 13.37 -0.95 -14.24
CA CYS A 125 13.66 -0.83 -12.82
C CYS A 125 15.17 -0.75 -12.53
N GLY A 126 16.02 -1.32 -13.41
CA GLY A 126 17.47 -1.36 -13.22
C GLY A 126 18.12 0.03 -13.28
N VAL A 127 17.55 0.96 -14.06
CA VAL A 127 18.03 2.35 -14.12
C VAL A 127 17.40 3.27 -13.07
N ALA A 128 16.35 2.84 -12.37
CA ALA A 128 15.56 3.70 -11.50
C ALA A 128 16.41 4.43 -10.43
N ALA A 129 17.36 3.74 -9.79
CA ALA A 129 18.24 4.37 -8.80
C ALA A 129 19.13 5.50 -9.36
N SER A 130 19.44 5.50 -10.66
CA SER A 130 20.20 6.58 -11.30
C SER A 130 19.35 7.83 -11.60
N LEU A 131 18.02 7.69 -11.59
CA LEU A 131 17.05 8.74 -11.87
C LEU A 131 16.51 9.44 -10.60
N TYR A 132 17.03 9.12 -9.41
CA TYR A 132 16.61 9.76 -8.16
C TYR A 132 16.87 11.28 -8.12
N THR A 133 17.79 11.81 -8.94
CA THR A 133 18.05 13.25 -9.09
C THR A 133 16.88 14.03 -9.67
N ILE A 134 15.89 13.36 -10.30
CA ILE A 134 14.65 14.00 -10.76
C ILE A 134 13.87 14.61 -9.57
N ASN A 135 14.04 14.06 -8.37
CA ASN A 135 13.45 14.63 -7.15
C ASN A 135 13.98 16.04 -6.82
N ASP A 136 15.17 16.42 -7.29
CA ASP A 136 15.73 17.75 -7.05
C ASP A 136 14.97 18.87 -7.80
N ASN A 137 14.08 18.50 -8.73
CA ASN A 137 13.20 19.44 -9.43
C ASN A 137 11.95 19.81 -8.63
N PHE A 138 11.62 19.10 -7.54
CA PHE A 138 10.48 19.47 -6.70
C PHE A 138 10.69 20.84 -6.05
N GLY A 139 9.77 21.78 -6.31
CA GLY A 139 9.85 23.15 -5.81
C GLY A 139 10.78 24.07 -6.59
N ARG A 140 11.41 23.60 -7.69
CA ARG A 140 11.97 24.50 -8.69
C ARG A 140 10.81 25.14 -9.44
N VAL A 141 10.69 26.46 -9.31
CA VAL A 141 9.97 27.25 -10.30
C VAL A 141 10.88 27.30 -11.51
N GLU A 142 10.47 26.72 -12.63
CA GLU A 142 11.11 27.03 -13.90
C GLU A 142 10.89 28.53 -14.13
N GLU A 143 11.99 29.29 -14.11
CA GLU A 143 11.97 30.69 -14.51
C GLU A 143 11.55 30.70 -15.97
N VAL A 144 10.26 30.99 -16.21
CA VAL A 144 9.75 31.22 -17.56
C VAL A 144 10.43 32.48 -18.04
N GLU A 145 11.45 32.30 -18.87
CA GLU A 145 12.01 33.36 -19.69
C GLU A 145 10.87 33.87 -20.58
N ASP A 146 10.24 34.96 -20.14
CA ASP A 146 9.17 35.62 -20.85
C ASP A 146 9.77 36.32 -22.08
N ASP A 147 9.83 35.59 -23.19
CA ASP A 147 10.23 36.06 -24.53
C ASP A 147 9.27 37.14 -25.11
N THR A 148 8.65 37.96 -24.25
CA THR A 148 7.76 39.07 -24.59
C THR A 148 8.43 40.44 -24.36
N GLU A 149 9.77 40.53 -24.48
CA GLU A 149 10.42 41.79 -24.85
C GLU A 149 10.15 42.07 -26.34
N SER A 150 8.91 42.47 -26.65
CA SER A 150 8.62 43.17 -27.91
C SER A 150 9.29 44.55 -27.85
N PRO A 151 10.18 44.91 -28.78
CA PRO A 151 10.79 46.23 -28.80
C PRO A 151 9.74 47.35 -28.87
N ALA A 152 10.06 48.48 -28.26
CA ALA A 152 9.18 49.64 -28.19
C ALA A 152 8.95 50.31 -29.57
N GLU A 153 7.70 50.72 -29.82
CA GLU A 153 7.31 51.79 -30.75
C GLU A 153 6.26 52.70 -30.09
#